data_AF-A0A950KJJ4-F1
#
_entry.id   AF-A0A950KJJ4-F1
#
_cell.length_a   1.000
_cell.length_b   1.000
_cell.length_c   1.000
_cell.angle_alpha   90.00
_cell.angle_beta   90.00
_cell.angle_gamma   90.00
#
_symmetry.space_group_name_H-M   'P 1'
#
loop_
_entity.id
_entity.type
_entity.pdbx_description
1 polymer ?
#
loop_
_entity_poly.entity_id
_entity_poly.type
_entity_poly.pdbx_seq_one_letter_code
_entity_poly.pdbx_strand_id
1 'polypeptide(L)'
;MTEAGCRKKYALSAAAAFIFIFIYEWAVHSVLLHPIYMQTASVWRPMGEIQRMMPLVLLRHAALALLLAAVFLKCRARAGACAVPTGTAADTMPPSSGAYCPVKSGGACFGLTVGLLMGIIEAGSYAYIPIPASLAILWFAAALVEGLGVGIVLSAICHCCARKDA
;
A
#
# COMPACT_ATOMS: atom_id res chain seq x y z
N MET A 1 12.55 24.84 -6.75
CA MET A 1 13.14 23.91 -5.76
C MET A 1 14.10 22.99 -6.51
N THR A 2 15.32 22.74 -6.03
CA THR A 2 16.33 21.97 -6.78
C THR A 2 15.98 20.48 -6.86
N GLU A 3 16.42 19.79 -7.92
CA GLU A 3 16.21 18.34 -8.09
C GLU A 3 16.69 17.51 -6.88
N ALA A 4 17.77 17.96 -6.23
CA ALA A 4 18.30 17.36 -5.00
C ALA A 4 17.27 17.35 -3.85
N GLY A 5 16.43 18.39 -3.75
CA GLY A 5 15.37 18.48 -2.75
C GLY A 5 14.25 17.47 -2.97
N CYS A 6 13.80 17.26 -4.21
CA CYS A 6 12.76 16.26 -4.52
C CYS A 6 13.31 14.83 -4.33
N ARG A 7 14.58 14.55 -4.70
CA ARG A 7 15.23 13.24 -4.43
C ARG A 7 15.28 12.92 -2.93
N LYS A 8 15.65 13.89 -2.08
CA LYS A 8 15.70 13.71 -0.62
C LYS A 8 14.31 13.42 -0.03
N LYS A 9 13.27 14.12 -0.50
CA LYS A 9 11.89 13.91 -0.04
C LYS A 9 11.32 12.57 -0.51
N TYR A 10 11.66 12.13 -1.71
CA TYR A 10 11.34 10.78 -2.19
C TYR A 10 11.96 9.70 -1.28
N ALA A 11 13.27 9.78 -1.05
CA ALA A 11 13.98 8.82 -0.20
C ALA A 11 13.40 8.78 1.22
N LEU A 12 13.10 9.95 1.80
CA LEU A 12 12.47 10.05 3.11
C LEU A 12 11.06 9.44 3.14
N SER A 13 10.26 9.66 2.09
CA SER A 13 8.90 9.10 1.99
C SER A 13 8.95 7.57 1.88
N ALA A 14 9.85 7.03 1.06
CA ALA A 14 10.03 5.59 0.93
C ALA A 14 10.53 4.95 2.23
N ALA A 15 11.49 5.58 2.92
CA ALA A 15 11.98 5.11 4.22
C ALA A 15 10.87 5.10 5.27
N ALA A 16 10.07 6.17 5.36
CA ALA A 16 8.95 6.24 6.29
C ALA A 16 7.85 5.21 5.98
N ALA A 17 7.51 5.03 4.70
CA ALA A 17 6.57 3.98 4.28
C ALA A 17 7.09 2.58 4.64
N PHE A 18 8.38 2.30 4.44
CA PHE A 18 9.00 1.04 4.83
C PHE A 18 8.89 0.79 6.34
N ILE A 19 9.24 1.79 7.15
CA ILE A 19 9.15 1.69 8.62
C ILE A 19 7.70 1.44 9.05
N PHE A 20 6.75 2.19 8.48
CA PHE A 20 5.33 2.01 8.76
C PHE A 20 4.87 0.59 8.42
N ILE A 21 5.11 0.13 7.19
CA ILE A 21 4.74 -1.21 6.72
C ILE A 21 5.33 -2.28 7.64
N PHE A 22 6.62 -2.18 7.97
CA PHE A 22 7.28 -3.17 8.80
C PHE A 22 6.69 -3.26 10.22
N ILE A 23 6.44 -2.12 10.86
CA ILE A 23 5.82 -2.07 12.20
C ILE A 23 4.38 -2.58 12.14
N TYR A 24 3.64 -2.20 11.11
CA TYR A 24 2.25 -2.59 10.91
C TYR A 24 2.12 -4.11 10.69
N GLU A 25 2.88 -4.67 9.75
CA GLU A 25 2.92 -6.11 9.46
C GLU A 25 3.33 -6.91 10.69
N TRP A 26 4.31 -6.42 11.46
CA TRP A 26 4.67 -7.03 12.74
C TRP A 26 3.50 -7.04 13.73
N ALA A 27 2.82 -5.90 13.92
CA ALA A 27 1.69 -5.80 14.83
C ALA A 27 0.53 -6.71 14.39
N VAL A 28 0.21 -6.76 13.10
CA VAL A 28 -0.86 -7.61 12.57
C VAL A 28 -0.48 -9.08 12.69
N HIS A 29 0.68 -9.49 12.18
CA HIS A 29 1.00 -10.91 12.08
C HIS A 29 1.56 -11.52 13.36
N SER A 30 2.38 -10.79 14.11
CA SER A 30 3.07 -11.31 15.30
C SER A 30 2.27 -11.08 16.59
N VAL A 31 1.34 -10.13 16.60
CA VAL A 31 0.51 -9.82 17.79
C VAL A 31 -0.95 -10.18 17.54
N LEU A 32 -1.60 -9.54 16.59
CA LEU A 32 -3.06 -9.67 16.40
C LEU A 32 -3.47 -11.06 15.88
N LEU A 33 -2.81 -11.57 14.85
CA LEU A 33 -3.17 -12.82 14.17
C LEU A 33 -2.43 -14.05 14.70
N HIS A 34 -1.48 -13.86 15.61
CA HIS A 34 -0.70 -14.96 16.18
C HIS A 34 -1.57 -16.12 16.73
N PRO A 35 -2.67 -15.89 17.45
CA PRO A 35 -3.51 -17.00 17.94
C PRO A 35 -4.10 -17.85 16.81
N ILE A 36 -4.47 -17.23 15.69
CA ILE A 36 -5.03 -17.93 14.53
C ILE A 36 -3.93 -18.69 13.77
N TYR A 37 -2.70 -18.15 13.72
CA TYR A 37 -1.56 -18.86 13.15
C TYR A 37 -1.18 -20.12 13.91
N MET A 38 -1.31 -20.11 15.23
CA MET A 38 -1.07 -21.30 16.05
C MET A 38 -2.13 -22.39 15.78
N GLN A 39 -3.39 -22.00 15.60
CA GLN A 39 -4.47 -22.93 15.26
C GLN A 39 -4.32 -23.53 13.84
N THR A 40 -3.64 -22.83 12.95
CA THR A 40 -3.45 -23.20 11.55
C THR A 40 -2.01 -23.63 11.26
N ALA A 41 -1.23 -23.99 12.28
CA ALA A 41 0.20 -24.32 12.16
C ALA A 41 0.52 -25.35 11.05
N SER A 42 -0.40 -26.28 10.78
CA SER A 42 -0.23 -27.33 9.78
C SER A 42 -0.17 -26.85 8.33
N VAL A 43 -0.64 -25.64 8.01
CA VAL A 43 -0.65 -25.11 6.64
C VAL A 43 0.54 -24.18 6.36
N TRP A 44 1.32 -23.83 7.38
CA TRP A 44 2.46 -22.93 7.27
C TRP A 44 3.78 -23.69 7.21
N ARG A 45 4.81 -23.02 6.69
CA ARG A 45 6.19 -23.52 6.78
C ARG A 45 6.62 -23.61 8.25
N PRO A 46 7.57 -24.50 8.61
CA PRO A 46 8.14 -24.55 9.95
C PRO A 46 8.71 -23.19 10.38
N MET A 47 8.53 -22.81 11.64
CA MET A 47 8.93 -21.50 12.15
C MET A 47 10.43 -21.20 11.93
N GLY A 48 11.29 -22.21 12.11
CA GLY A 48 12.73 -22.07 11.86
C GLY A 48 13.08 -21.78 10.39
N GLU A 49 12.24 -22.21 9.45
CA GLU A 49 12.39 -21.88 8.02
C GLU A 49 11.90 -20.46 7.74
N ILE A 50 10.74 -20.07 8.27
CA ILE A 50 10.19 -18.71 8.15
C ILE A 50 11.19 -17.67 8.67
N GLN A 51 11.81 -17.93 9.83
CA GLN A 51 12.81 -17.03 10.42
C GLN A 51 14.05 -16.86 9.53
N ARG A 52 14.50 -17.92 8.85
CA ARG A 52 15.63 -17.83 7.89
C ARG A 52 15.26 -17.03 6.63
N MET A 53 13.97 -16.93 6.31
CA MET A 53 13.46 -16.14 5.19
C MET A 53 13.25 -14.65 5.54
N MET A 54 13.56 -14.21 6.76
CA MET A 54 13.41 -12.80 7.17
C MET A 54 14.10 -11.80 6.23
N PRO A 55 15.29 -12.06 5.64
CA PRO A 55 15.88 -11.15 4.65
C PRO A 55 15.01 -10.95 3.40
N LEU A 56 14.31 -11.99 2.95
CA LEU A 56 13.39 -11.90 1.81
C LEU A 56 12.16 -11.04 2.17
N VAL A 57 11.66 -11.18 3.39
CA VAL A 57 10.56 -10.37 3.91
C VAL A 57 10.96 -8.89 3.96
N LEU A 58 12.15 -8.58 4.50
CA LEU A 58 12.66 -7.20 4.51
C LEU A 58 12.83 -6.64 3.10
N LEU A 59 13.36 -7.44 2.17
CA LEU A 59 13.51 -7.03 0.76
C LEU A 59 12.16 -6.75 0.09
N ARG A 60 11.15 -7.62 0.31
CA ARG A 60 9.77 -7.40 -0.16
C ARG A 60 9.23 -6.06 0.32
N HIS A 61 9.30 -5.80 1.63
CA HIS A 61 8.78 -4.56 2.20
C HIS A 61 9.50 -3.32 1.69
N ALA A 62 10.84 -3.38 1.55
CA ALA A 62 11.62 -2.28 1.00
C ALA A 62 11.27 -2.00 -0.47
N ALA A 63 11.14 -3.05 -1.29
CA ALA A 63 10.72 -2.95 -2.68
C ALA A 63 9.30 -2.37 -2.80
N LEU A 64 8.36 -2.83 -1.97
CA LEU A 64 6.99 -2.32 -1.93
C LEU A 64 6.97 -0.84 -1.55
N ALA A 65 7.68 -0.44 -0.49
CA ALA A 65 7.74 0.95 -0.06
C ALA A 65 8.32 1.89 -1.13
N LEU A 66 9.39 1.47 -1.83
CA LEU A 66 9.95 2.21 -2.96
C LEU A 66 8.96 2.35 -4.10
N LEU A 67 8.28 1.25 -4.48
CA LEU A 67 7.31 1.24 -5.54
C LEU A 67 6.12 2.15 -5.22
N LEU A 68 5.53 2.03 -4.03
CA LEU A 68 4.39 2.84 -3.61
C LEU A 68 4.76 4.32 -3.53
N ALA A 69 5.93 4.66 -3.01
CA ALA A 69 6.42 6.04 -3.05
C ALA A 69 6.55 6.54 -4.49
N ALA A 70 7.14 5.76 -5.40
CA ALA A 70 7.32 6.15 -6.80
C ALA A 70 5.97 6.35 -7.53
N VAL A 71 5.02 5.44 -7.32
CA VAL A 71 3.66 5.56 -7.90
C VAL A 71 2.95 6.79 -7.32
N PHE A 72 3.00 7.00 -6.00
CA PHE A 72 2.40 8.16 -5.35
C PHE A 72 2.95 9.48 -5.90
N LEU A 73 4.27 9.59 -6.07
CA LEU A 73 4.91 10.76 -6.68
C LEU A 73 4.47 10.95 -8.14
N LYS A 74 4.42 9.89 -8.95
CA LYS A 74 3.94 9.96 -10.33
C LYS A 74 2.48 10.43 -10.40
N CYS A 75 1.62 9.91 -9.52
CA CYS A 75 0.22 10.33 -9.45
C CYS A 75 0.08 11.79 -9.04
N ARG A 76 0.85 12.25 -8.05
CA ARG A 76 0.86 13.65 -7.62
C ARG A 76 1.39 14.60 -8.70
N ALA A 77 2.43 14.19 -9.43
CA ALA A 77 3.02 15.00 -10.51
C ALA A 77 2.10 15.12 -11.73
N ARG A 78 1.23 14.13 -11.97
CA ARG A 78 0.35 14.09 -13.15
C ARG A 78 -1.06 14.60 -12.90
N ALA A 79 -1.52 14.76 -11.65
CA ALA A 79 -2.80 15.34 -11.16
C ALA A 79 -4.10 15.10 -11.99
N GLY A 80 -4.09 14.17 -12.95
CA GLY A 80 -5.16 13.85 -13.90
C GLY A 80 -4.99 12.47 -14.57
N ALA A 81 -3.83 11.79 -14.44
CA ALA A 81 -3.57 10.51 -15.10
C ALA A 81 -3.68 9.24 -14.23
N CYS A 82 -3.80 9.36 -12.90
CA CYS A 82 -4.08 8.21 -12.01
C CYS A 82 -5.59 8.05 -11.79
N ALA A 83 -6.36 8.12 -12.88
CA ALA A 83 -7.77 7.79 -12.88
C ALA A 83 -7.90 6.27 -12.73
N VAL A 84 -8.45 5.80 -11.62
CA VAL A 84 -9.09 4.48 -11.58
C VAL A 84 -10.47 4.69 -12.20
N PRO A 85 -10.79 4.07 -13.35
CA PRO A 85 -12.11 4.19 -13.93
C PRO A 85 -13.08 3.44 -13.03
N THR A 86 -13.83 4.15 -12.19
CA THR A 86 -14.99 3.60 -11.52
C THR A 86 -16.13 3.55 -12.54
N GLY A 87 -16.20 2.45 -13.30
CA GLY A 87 -17.41 1.88 -13.90
C GLY A 87 -18.24 2.70 -14.91
N THR A 88 -18.34 2.12 -16.10
CA THR A 88 -19.38 2.22 -17.14
C THR A 88 -19.45 3.46 -18.06
N ALA A 89 -19.05 3.17 -19.30
CA ALA A 89 -19.58 3.62 -20.60
C ALA A 89 -19.48 5.10 -21.03
N ALA A 90 -18.94 5.21 -22.26
CA ALA A 90 -19.26 6.19 -23.30
C ALA A 90 -18.73 7.63 -23.15
N ASP A 91 -17.63 7.84 -23.87
CA ASP A 91 -17.41 8.91 -24.84
C ASP A 91 -17.52 10.39 -24.41
N THR A 92 -16.38 11.07 -24.57
CA THR A 92 -16.25 12.50 -24.91
C THR A 92 -16.81 13.53 -23.93
N MET A 93 -16.01 13.95 -22.93
CA MET A 93 -16.01 15.34 -22.48
C MET A 93 -14.75 15.70 -21.66
N PRO A 94 -14.30 16.96 -21.67
CA PRO A 94 -13.18 17.40 -20.85
C PRO A 94 -13.55 17.33 -19.37
N PRO A 95 -12.62 16.94 -18.49
CA PRO A 95 -12.90 16.70 -17.08
C PRO A 95 -13.08 18.03 -16.33
N SER A 96 -14.31 18.51 -16.17
CA SER A 96 -14.60 19.70 -15.33
C SER A 96 -15.45 19.45 -14.09
N SER A 97 -15.91 18.23 -13.80
CA SER A 97 -16.71 18.00 -12.57
C SER A 97 -16.85 16.54 -12.11
N GLY A 98 -16.07 15.60 -12.64
CA GLY A 98 -16.04 14.23 -12.10
C GLY A 98 -15.32 14.20 -10.76
N ALA A 99 -15.79 13.45 -9.77
CA ALA A 99 -15.11 13.31 -8.48
C ALA A 99 -13.75 12.60 -8.64
N TYR A 100 -12.72 13.35 -9.02
CA TYR A 100 -11.33 12.91 -9.07
C TYR A 100 -10.93 12.51 -7.66
N CYS A 101 -10.44 11.29 -7.43
CA CYS A 101 -9.88 10.92 -6.14
C CYS A 101 -8.60 11.71 -5.92
N PRO A 102 -8.64 12.84 -5.19
CA PRO A 102 -7.57 13.79 -5.30
C PRO A 102 -6.52 13.42 -4.27
N VAL A 103 -5.25 13.64 -4.61
CA VAL A 103 -4.16 13.71 -3.61
C VAL A 103 -4.50 14.78 -2.53
N LYS A 104 -5.46 15.68 -2.79
CA LYS A 104 -6.07 16.59 -1.81
C LYS A 104 -6.72 15.87 -0.61
N SER A 105 -7.09 14.59 -0.72
CA SER A 105 -7.60 13.77 0.40
C SER A 105 -6.52 13.33 1.40
N GLY A 106 -5.34 13.98 1.41
CA GLY A 106 -4.24 13.60 2.30
C GLY A 106 -3.65 12.22 1.98
N GLY A 107 -3.76 11.77 0.72
CA GLY A 107 -3.29 10.44 0.29
C GLY A 107 -4.21 9.27 0.66
N ALA A 108 -5.34 9.53 1.33
CA ALA A 108 -6.26 8.48 1.78
C ALA A 108 -6.84 7.66 0.62
N CYS A 109 -7.31 8.30 -0.47
CA CYS A 109 -7.87 7.54 -1.58
C CYS A 109 -6.82 6.68 -2.32
N PHE A 110 -5.59 7.20 -2.48
CA PHE A 110 -4.48 6.41 -3.00
C PHE A 110 -4.23 5.19 -2.11
N GLY A 111 -4.16 5.41 -0.80
CA GLY A 111 -3.96 4.33 0.18
C GLY A 111 -5.06 3.29 0.13
N LEU A 112 -6.33 3.71 0.08
CA LEU A 112 -7.47 2.79 0.00
C LEU A 112 -7.46 1.97 -1.29
N THR A 113 -7.05 2.58 -2.42
CA THR A 113 -6.95 1.88 -3.72
C THR A 113 -5.86 0.80 -3.67
N VAL A 114 -4.69 1.14 -3.13
CA VAL A 114 -3.58 0.21 -2.93
C VAL A 114 -3.97 -0.91 -1.97
N GLY A 115 -4.60 -0.55 -0.85
CA GLY A 115 -5.07 -1.51 0.14
C GLY A 115 -6.13 -2.45 -0.42
N LEU A 116 -7.03 -1.96 -1.27
CA LEU A 116 -8.03 -2.79 -1.95
C LEU A 116 -7.37 -3.77 -2.91
N LEU A 117 -6.41 -3.31 -3.71
CA LEU A 117 -5.64 -4.18 -4.61
C LEU A 117 -4.90 -5.27 -3.85
N MET A 118 -4.16 -4.89 -2.79
CA MET A 118 -3.42 -5.85 -1.96
C MET A 118 -4.35 -6.82 -1.23
N GLY A 119 -5.44 -6.31 -0.66
CA GLY A 119 -6.45 -7.13 0.01
C GLY A 119 -7.08 -8.16 -0.92
N ILE A 120 -7.39 -7.81 -2.17
CA ILE A 120 -7.91 -8.77 -3.16
C ILE A 120 -6.89 -9.88 -3.44
N ILE A 121 -5.61 -9.53 -3.59
CA ILE A 121 -4.53 -10.51 -3.83
C ILE A 121 -4.42 -11.47 -2.64
N GLU A 122 -4.45 -10.94 -1.41
CA GLU A 122 -4.35 -11.74 -0.19
C GLU A 122 -5.59 -12.60 0.07
N ALA A 123 -6.78 -12.05 -0.07
CA ALA A 123 -8.03 -12.80 0.04
C ALA A 123 -8.10 -13.91 -1.02
N GLY A 124 -7.58 -13.67 -2.22
CA GLY A 124 -7.51 -14.66 -3.30
C GLY A 124 -6.67 -15.89 -2.96
N SER A 125 -5.75 -15.79 -1.99
CA SER A 125 -4.97 -16.93 -1.52
C SER A 125 -5.82 -18.03 -0.86
N TYR A 126 -7.01 -17.68 -0.34
CA TYR A 126 -7.99 -18.64 0.17
C TYR A 126 -8.38 -19.71 -0.86
N ALA A 127 -8.28 -19.40 -2.15
CA ALA A 127 -8.61 -20.35 -3.21
C ALA A 127 -7.63 -21.54 -3.30
N TYR A 128 -6.40 -21.40 -2.81
CA TYR A 128 -5.35 -22.41 -2.94
C TYR A 128 -4.56 -22.70 -1.65
N ILE A 129 -4.77 -21.92 -0.58
CA ILE A 129 -4.24 -22.21 0.76
C ILE A 129 -5.42 -22.63 1.65
N PRO A 130 -5.38 -23.80 2.29
CA PRO A 130 -6.48 -24.31 3.12
C PRO A 130 -6.55 -23.61 4.49
N ILE A 131 -6.75 -22.29 4.50
CA ILE A 131 -6.93 -21.46 5.69
C ILE A 131 -8.41 -21.24 6.01
N PRO A 132 -8.78 -20.88 7.26
CA PRO A 132 -10.13 -20.47 7.60
C PRO A 132 -10.54 -19.19 6.86
N ALA A 133 -11.81 -19.10 6.43
CA ALA A 133 -12.34 -17.92 5.73
C ALA A 133 -12.22 -16.63 6.58
N SER A 134 -12.31 -16.76 7.92
CA SER A 134 -12.10 -15.63 8.84
C SER A 134 -10.69 -15.04 8.74
N LEU A 135 -9.65 -15.87 8.52
CA LEU A 135 -8.29 -15.39 8.36
C LEU A 135 -8.11 -14.61 7.05
N ALA A 136 -8.70 -15.10 5.96
CA ALA A 136 -8.68 -14.40 4.67
C ALA A 136 -9.37 -13.03 4.73
N ILE A 137 -10.52 -12.94 5.43
CA ILE A 137 -11.23 -11.67 5.68
C ILE A 137 -10.37 -10.71 6.52
N LEU A 138 -9.67 -11.23 7.55
CA LEU A 138 -8.78 -10.43 8.37
C LEU A 138 -7.56 -9.90 7.60
N TRP A 139 -6.99 -10.70 6.70
CA TRP A 139 -5.93 -10.24 5.78
C TRP A 139 -6.41 -9.14 4.85
N PHE A 140 -7.59 -9.32 4.24
CA PHE A 140 -8.21 -8.28 3.42
C PHE A 140 -8.39 -6.97 4.19
N ALA A 141 -8.97 -7.04 5.40
CA ALA A 141 -9.17 -5.87 6.25
C ALA A 141 -7.84 -5.24 6.68
N ALA A 142 -6.84 -6.06 7.02
CA ALA A 142 -5.51 -5.59 7.38
C ALA A 142 -4.84 -4.86 6.21
N ALA A 143 -4.94 -5.36 4.98
CA ALA A 143 -4.41 -4.72 3.79
C ALA A 143 -5.09 -3.37 3.49
N LEU A 144 -6.41 -3.23 3.73
CA LEU A 144 -7.10 -1.94 3.61
C LEU A 144 -6.53 -0.90 4.56
N VAL A 145 -6.31 -1.28 5.82
CA VAL A 145 -5.76 -0.41 6.87
C VAL A 145 -4.28 -0.08 6.58
N GLU A 146 -3.49 -1.06 6.14
CA GLU A 146 -2.10 -0.87 5.72
C GLU A 146 -2.02 0.14 4.58
N GLY A 147 -2.79 -0.09 3.51
CA GLY A 147 -2.83 0.78 2.34
C GLY A 147 -3.20 2.21 2.72
N LEU A 148 -4.26 2.38 3.52
CA LEU A 148 -4.67 3.69 4.05
C LEU A 148 -3.53 4.38 4.83
N GLY A 149 -2.88 3.65 5.73
CA GLY A 149 -1.77 4.15 6.53
C GLY A 149 -0.58 4.57 5.67
N VAL A 150 -0.19 3.75 4.67
CA VAL A 150 0.85 4.11 3.70
C VAL A 150 0.49 5.38 2.93
N GLY A 151 -0.76 5.49 2.47
CA GLY A 151 -1.24 6.69 1.77
C GLY A 151 -1.11 7.97 2.59
N ILE A 152 -1.48 7.89 3.87
CA ILE A 152 -1.35 9.00 4.83
C ILE A 152 0.13 9.36 5.07
N VAL A 153 0.97 8.36 5.34
CA VAL A 153 2.42 8.54 5.57
C VAL A 153 3.09 9.20 4.36
N LEU A 154 2.81 8.70 3.15
CA LEU A 154 3.37 9.26 1.92
C LEU A 154 2.90 10.70 1.68
N SER A 155 1.63 11.00 1.94
CA SER A 155 1.10 12.36 1.79
C SER A 155 1.67 13.35 2.79
N ALA A 156 1.90 12.92 4.03
CA ALA A 156 2.44 13.74 5.11
C ALA A 156 3.92 14.12 4.92
N ILE A 157 4.67 13.39 4.08
CA ILE A 157 6.09 13.65 3.86
C ILE A 157 6.34 14.27 2.49
N CYS A 158 5.59 13.84 1.48
CA CYS A 158 5.79 14.23 0.10
C CYS A 158 5.12 15.58 -0.24
N HIS A 159 5.54 16.68 0.38
CA HIS A 159 4.94 18.00 0.13
C HIS A 159 5.42 18.68 -1.18
N CYS A 160 6.46 18.17 -1.85
CA CYS A 160 7.37 19.06 -2.57
C CYS A 160 7.58 18.82 -4.08
N CYS A 161 6.84 17.94 -4.76
CA CYS A 161 7.05 17.71 -6.20
C CYS A 161 5.87 18.17 -7.09
N ALA A 162 5.07 19.15 -6.62
CA ALA A 162 4.17 19.90 -7.50
C ALA A 162 4.98 20.98 -8.24
N ARG A 163 5.01 20.93 -9.58
CA ARG A 163 5.58 21.99 -10.42
C ARG A 163 4.87 23.30 -10.07
N LYS A 164 5.62 24.36 -9.79
CA LYS A 164 5.07 25.72 -9.61
C LYS A 164 4.93 26.49 -10.93
N ASP A 165 5.20 25.84 -12.06
CA ASP A 165 5.25 26.50 -13.36
C ASP A 165 4.21 25.84 -14.27
N ALA A 166 2.98 26.35 -14.18
CA ALA A 166 1.94 26.32 -15.21
C ALA A 166 1.25 27.69 -15.17
#